data_AF-X1GGN5-F1
#
_entry.id   AF-X1GGN5-F1
#
_cell.length_a   1.000
_cell.length_b   1.000
_cell.length_c   1.000
_cell.angle_alpha   90.00
_cell.angle_beta   90.00
_cell.angle_gamma   90.00
#
_symmetry.space_group_name_H-M   'P 1'
#
loop_
_entity.id
_entity.type
_entity.pdbx_description
1 polymer ?
#
loop_
_entity_poly.entity_id
_entity_poly.type
_entity_poly.pdbx_seq_one_letter_code
_entity_poly.pdbx_strand_id
1 'polypeptide(L)'
;MLIKEWMYDSMYGVINWMLINLGLIDYGILWLGKPWLAKVSVMIVNIWRGTPFFAIIILAGLMTISEDVYDAAKVDGAGTLAKFWYITLPLLKPVISFVVLFSTVMTISDYPI
;
A
#
# COMPACT_ATOMS: atom_id res chain seq x y z
N MET A 1 23.25 -11.40 4.10
CA MET A 1 23.31 -10.11 3.40
C MET A 1 21.95 -9.89 2.76
N LEU A 2 21.16 -8.99 3.32
CA LEU A 2 19.71 -8.99 3.16
C LEU A 2 19.29 -7.98 2.06
N ILE A 3 18.24 -8.30 1.28
CA ILE A 3 17.66 -7.43 0.22
C ILE A 3 17.43 -5.99 0.71
N LYS A 4 17.11 -5.82 2.00
CA LYS A 4 16.95 -4.51 2.66
C LYS A 4 18.21 -3.64 2.62
N GLU A 5 19.40 -4.23 2.75
CA GLU A 5 20.68 -3.52 2.70
C GLU A 5 20.97 -3.07 1.26
N TRP A 6 20.65 -3.91 0.27
CA TRP A 6 20.80 -3.56 -1.14
C TRP A 6 19.84 -2.46 -1.58
N MET A 7 18.59 -2.43 -1.09
CA MET A 7 17.61 -1.42 -1.46
C MET A 7 17.95 0.00 -0.97
N TYR A 8 18.61 0.13 0.19
CA TYR A 8 18.98 1.42 0.80
C TYR A 8 20.44 1.80 0.61
N ASP A 9 21.19 0.99 -0.13
CA ASP A 9 22.57 1.30 -0.45
C ASP A 9 22.67 2.64 -1.16
N SER A 10 23.55 3.52 -0.69
CA SER A 10 23.68 4.86 -1.24
C SER A 10 24.32 4.89 -2.63
N MET A 11 25.00 3.81 -3.05
CA MET A 11 25.65 3.70 -4.36
C MET A 11 24.86 2.82 -5.35
N TYR A 12 24.19 1.76 -4.89
CA TYR A 12 23.51 0.78 -5.76
C TYR A 12 22.02 0.53 -5.43
N GLY A 13 21.43 1.32 -4.53
CA GLY A 13 20.03 1.15 -4.12
C GLY A 13 19.02 1.46 -5.23
N VAL A 14 18.13 0.52 -5.51
CA VAL A 14 17.05 0.65 -6.51
C VAL A 14 16.18 1.89 -6.29
N ILE A 15 16.03 2.31 -5.03
CA ILE A 15 15.25 3.49 -4.64
C ILE A 15 15.93 4.78 -5.11
N ASN A 16 17.24 4.92 -4.89
CA ASN A 16 18.00 6.05 -5.40
C ASN A 16 18.01 6.05 -6.93
N TRP A 17 18.18 4.87 -7.55
CA TRP A 17 18.16 4.73 -9.00
C TRP A 17 16.81 5.18 -9.61
N MET A 18 15.67 4.75 -9.05
CA MET A 18 14.35 5.19 -9.52
C MET A 18 14.13 6.69 -9.34
N LEU A 19 14.49 7.25 -8.17
CA LEU A 19 14.26 8.67 -7.88
C LEU A 19 15.13 9.61 -8.72
N ILE A 20 16.35 9.21 -9.04
CA ILE A 20 17.23 9.94 -9.96
C ILE A 20 16.67 9.88 -11.39
N ASN A 21 16.22 8.70 -11.85
CA ASN A 21 15.63 8.56 -13.20
C ASN A 21 14.28 9.27 -13.35
N LEU A 22 13.52 9.43 -12.25
CA LEU A 22 12.29 10.22 -12.22
C LEU A 22 12.53 11.73 -12.10
N GLY A 23 13.79 12.18 -12.01
CA GLY A 23 14.15 13.61 -11.90
C GLY A 23 13.75 14.26 -10.58
N LEU A 24 13.45 13.46 -9.55
CA LEU A 24 13.02 13.96 -8.24
C LEU A 24 14.21 14.34 -7.35
N ILE A 25 15.40 13.81 -7.64
CA ILE A 25 16.66 14.08 -6.91
C ILE A 25 17.85 14.07 -7.88
N ASP A 26 18.79 15.00 -7.70
CA ASP A 26 20.01 15.11 -8.53
C ASP A 26 21.18 14.23 -8.02
N TYR A 27 21.16 13.85 -6.73
CA TYR A 27 22.22 13.09 -6.07
C TYR A 27 21.62 12.00 -5.16
N GLY A 28 22.33 10.87 -5.03
CA GLY A 28 21.91 9.75 -4.18
C GLY A 28 21.76 10.17 -2.72
N ILE A 29 20.55 10.01 -2.18
CA ILE A 29 20.28 10.35 -0.78
C ILE A 29 20.88 9.25 0.11
N LEU A 30 21.63 9.68 1.14
CA LEU A 30 22.04 8.81 2.25
C LEU A 30 20.83 8.54 3.15
N TRP A 31 19.97 7.59 2.73
CA TRP A 31 18.73 7.25 3.43
C TRP A 31 18.97 6.89 4.90
N LEU A 32 20.07 6.20 5.19
CA LEU A 32 20.47 5.78 6.53
C LEU A 32 21.30 6.84 7.29
N GLY A 33 21.73 7.92 6.63
CA GLY A 33 22.60 8.93 7.22
C GLY A 33 21.89 10.01 8.04
N LYS A 34 20.56 10.18 7.85
CA LYS A 34 19.73 11.10 8.64
C LYS A 34 18.61 10.34 9.36
N PRO A 35 18.45 10.49 10.69
CA PRO A 35 17.48 9.72 11.47
C PRO A 35 16.03 9.82 10.99
N TRP A 36 15.62 10.97 10.45
CA TRP A 36 14.27 11.17 9.89
C TRP A 36 14.08 10.41 8.57
N LEU A 37 15.02 10.54 7.64
CA LEU A 37 14.95 9.89 6.34
C LEU A 37 15.00 8.36 6.49
N ALA A 38 15.82 7.85 7.40
CA ALA A 38 15.91 6.42 7.68
C ALA A 38 14.57 5.82 8.12
N LYS A 39 13.81 6.54 8.97
CA LYS A 39 12.49 6.10 9.43
C LYS A 39 11.46 6.06 8.29
N VAL A 40 11.40 7.12 7.47
CA VAL A 40 10.46 7.21 6.35
C VAL A 40 10.77 6.15 5.29
N SER A 41 12.04 5.94 4.97
CA SER A 41 12.50 4.89 4.07
C SER A 41 11.99 3.52 4.48
N VAL A 42 12.31 3.11 5.72
CA VAL A 42 11.91 1.80 6.27
C VAL A 42 10.39 1.61 6.24
N MET A 43 9.63 2.67 6.54
CA MET A 43 8.17 2.66 6.45
C MET A 43 7.66 2.40 5.03
N ILE A 44 8.22 3.09 4.02
CA ILE A 44 7.82 2.93 2.61
C ILE A 44 8.05 1.50 2.13
N VAL A 45 9.22 0.91 2.42
CA VAL A 45 9.49 -0.48 2.00
C VAL A 45 8.60 -1.48 2.73
N ASN A 46 8.29 -1.25 4.00
CA ASN A 46 7.35 -2.09 4.73
C ASN A 46 5.95 -2.05 4.08
N ILE A 47 5.45 -0.85 3.76
CA ILE A 47 4.17 -0.66 3.05
C ILE A 47 4.20 -1.34 1.67
N TRP A 48 5.27 -1.13 0.90
CA TRP A 48 5.43 -1.72 -0.43
C TRP A 48 5.41 -3.24 -0.39
N ARG A 49 6.09 -3.85 0.59
CA ARG A 49 6.14 -5.31 0.74
C ARG A 49 4.76 -5.92 1.01
N GLY A 50 3.90 -5.24 1.75
CA GLY A 50 2.52 -5.69 2.02
C GLY A 50 1.51 -5.38 0.91
N THR A 51 1.78 -4.36 0.09
CA THR A 51 0.82 -3.82 -0.89
C THR A 51 0.26 -4.87 -1.86
N PRO A 52 1.07 -5.71 -2.54
CA PRO A 52 0.54 -6.69 -3.49
C PRO A 52 -0.42 -7.70 -2.85
N PHE A 53 -0.09 -8.16 -1.63
CA PHE A 53 -0.92 -9.12 -0.90
C PHE A 53 -2.27 -8.51 -0.51
N PHE A 54 -2.26 -7.30 0.05
CA PHE A 54 -3.49 -6.60 0.43
C PHE A 54 -4.35 -6.22 -0.78
N ALA A 55 -3.73 -5.84 -1.90
CA ALA A 55 -4.44 -5.54 -3.14
C ALA A 55 -5.22 -6.75 -3.65
N ILE A 56 -4.63 -7.95 -3.62
CA ILE A 56 -5.31 -9.19 -4.02
C ILE A 56 -6.50 -9.49 -3.10
N ILE A 57 -6.34 -9.31 -1.78
CA ILE A 57 -7.43 -9.56 -0.82
C ILE A 57 -8.59 -8.58 -1.05
N ILE A 58 -8.30 -7.29 -1.22
CA ILE A 58 -9.32 -6.27 -1.48
C ILE A 58 -10.01 -6.56 -2.82
N LEU A 59 -9.26 -6.97 -3.86
CA LEU A 59 -9.82 -7.34 -5.15
C LEU A 59 -10.73 -8.57 -5.05
N ALA A 60 -10.32 -9.60 -4.31
CA ALA A 60 -11.15 -10.77 -4.05
C ALA A 60 -12.45 -10.37 -3.32
N GLY A 61 -12.35 -9.46 -2.35
CA GLY A 61 -13.51 -8.88 -1.68
C GLY A 61 -14.41 -8.05 -2.59
N LEU A 62 -13.84 -7.40 -3.62
CA LEU A 62 -14.61 -6.63 -4.59
C LEU A 62 -15.39 -7.57 -5.53
N MET A 63 -14.79 -8.71 -5.90
CA MET A 63 -15.42 -9.73 -6.75
C MET A 63 -16.63 -10.42 -6.09
N THR A 64 -16.79 -10.34 -4.77
CA THR A 64 -17.97 -10.92 -4.09
C THR A 64 -19.19 -10.00 -4.10
N ILE A 65 -19.02 -8.73 -4.47
CA ILE A 65 -20.12 -7.76 -4.53
C ILE A 65 -20.91 -8.01 -5.83
N SER A 66 -22.21 -8.32 -5.70
CA SER A 66 -23.08 -8.54 -6.87
C SER A 66 -23.20 -7.27 -7.73
N GLU A 67 -23.14 -7.45 -9.06
CA GLU A 67 -23.39 -6.40 -10.04
C GLU A 67 -24.81 -5.83 -9.95
N ASP A 68 -25.78 -6.63 -9.50
CA ASP A 68 -27.19 -6.23 -9.36
C ASP A 68 -27.36 -4.99 -8.47
N VAL A 69 -26.52 -4.87 -7.42
CA VAL A 69 -26.56 -3.73 -6.49
C VAL A 69 -26.10 -2.45 -7.18
N TYR A 70 -25.13 -2.55 -8.09
CA TYR A 70 -24.66 -1.41 -8.86
C TYR A 70 -25.66 -1.00 -9.95
N ASP A 71 -26.35 -1.97 -10.55
CA ASP A 71 -27.38 -1.70 -11.55
C ASP A 71 -28.64 -1.10 -10.93
N ALA A 72 -29.08 -1.58 -9.76
CA ALA A 72 -30.14 -0.93 -8.98
C ALA A 72 -29.76 0.52 -8.66
N ALA A 73 -28.52 0.77 -8.21
CA ALA A 73 -28.05 2.11 -7.93
C ALA A 73 -27.93 3.00 -9.20
N LYS A 74 -27.70 2.42 -10.39
CA LYS A 74 -27.77 3.18 -11.66
C LYS A 74 -29.22 3.59 -11.96
N VAL A 75 -30.19 2.71 -11.75
CA VAL A 75 -31.62 3.00 -11.93
C VAL A 75 -32.06 4.12 -10.97
N ASP A 76 -31.56 4.11 -9.74
CA ASP A 76 -31.79 5.16 -8.74
C ASP A 76 -31.03 6.48 -9.01
N GLY A 77 -30.27 6.56 -10.10
CA GLY A 77 -29.54 7.78 -10.48
C GLY A 77 -28.27 8.06 -9.66
N ALA A 78 -27.75 7.08 -8.93
CA ALA A 78 -26.54 7.26 -8.13
C ALA A 78 -25.29 7.45 -9.01
N GLY A 79 -24.56 8.55 -8.79
CA GLY A 79 -23.27 8.82 -9.43
C GLY A 79 -22.14 7.91 -8.93
N THR A 80 -21.00 7.92 -9.62
CA THR A 80 -19.85 7.04 -9.32
C THR A 80 -19.31 7.22 -7.89
N LEU A 81 -19.19 8.45 -7.40
CA LEU A 81 -18.77 8.69 -6.02
C LEU A 81 -19.78 8.15 -5.01
N ALA A 82 -21.09 8.29 -5.26
CA ALA A 82 -22.12 7.75 -4.39
C ALA A 82 -22.03 6.22 -4.32
N LYS A 83 -21.87 5.55 -5.46
CA LYS A 83 -21.67 4.08 -5.50
C LYS A 83 -20.44 3.66 -4.69
N PHE A 84 -19.33 4.38 -4.81
CA PHE A 84 -18.12 4.07 -4.04
C PHE A 84 -18.36 4.18 -2.52
N TRP A 85 -18.87 5.32 -2.05
CA TRP A 85 -19.03 5.57 -0.61
C TRP A 85 -20.17 4.80 0.05
N TYR A 86 -21.26 4.53 -0.68
CA TYR A 86 -22.47 3.90 -0.13
C TYR A 86 -22.63 2.42 -0.46
N ILE A 87 -21.92 1.90 -1.47
CA ILE A 87 -22.02 0.47 -1.87
C ILE A 87 -20.67 -0.20 -1.70
N THR A 88 -19.65 0.25 -2.44
CA THR A 88 -18.35 -0.43 -2.48
C THR A 88 -17.63 -0.40 -1.13
N LEU A 89 -17.48 0.77 -0.52
CA LEU A 89 -16.76 0.94 0.74
C LEU A 89 -17.44 0.22 1.92
N PRO A 90 -18.77 0.32 2.13
CA PRO A 90 -19.44 -0.38 3.22
C PRO A 90 -19.40 -1.90 3.06
N LEU A 91 -19.56 -2.41 1.84
CA LEU A 91 -19.51 -3.84 1.56
C LEU A 91 -18.08 -4.41 1.65
N LEU A 92 -17.07 -3.62 1.31
CA LEU A 92 -15.66 -3.99 1.50
C LEU A 92 -15.18 -3.85 2.96
N LYS A 93 -15.92 -3.17 3.83
CA LYS A 93 -15.51 -2.89 5.22
C LYS A 93 -15.02 -4.13 5.99
N PRO A 94 -15.66 -5.32 5.90
CA PRO A 94 -15.16 -6.53 6.58
C PRO A 94 -13.78 -6.96 6.07
N VAL A 95 -13.57 -6.89 4.75
CA VAL A 95 -12.31 -7.25 4.08
C VAL A 95 -11.21 -6.25 4.45
N ILE A 96 -11.51 -4.96 4.42
CA ILE A 96 -10.58 -3.90 4.85
C ILE A 96 -10.21 -4.09 6.33
N SER A 97 -11.18 -4.41 7.19
CA SER A 97 -10.92 -4.64 8.62
C SER A 97 -9.96 -5.81 8.83
N PHE A 98 -10.17 -6.91 8.11
CA PHE A 98 -9.24 -8.05 8.12
C PHE A 98 -7.84 -7.66 7.66
N VAL A 99 -7.72 -6.94 6.54
CA VAL A 99 -6.44 -6.47 5.99
C VAL A 99 -5.69 -5.59 6.99
N VAL A 100 -6.38 -4.66 7.64
CA VAL A 100 -5.77 -3.75 8.63
C VAL A 100 -5.30 -4.52 9.87
N LEU A 101 -6.12 -5.42 10.40
CA LEU A 101 -5.73 -6.24 11.56
C LEU A 101 -4.55 -7.14 11.23
N PHE A 102 -4.60 -7.84 10.10
CA PHE A 102 -3.53 -8.71 9.64
C PHE A 102 -2.23 -7.91 9.39
N SER A 103 -2.32 -6.75 8.75
CA SER A 103 -1.18 -5.86 8.53
C SER A 103 -0.55 -5.39 9.84
N THR A 104 -1.37 -5.10 10.85
CA THR A 104 -0.89 -4.67 12.17
C THR A 104 -0.13 -5.81 12.86
N VAL A 105 -0.68 -7.02 12.87
CA VAL A 105 -0.04 -8.21 13.45
C VAL A 105 1.28 -8.53 12.76
N MET A 106 1.29 -8.50 11.42
CA MET A 106 2.51 -8.73 10.63
C MET A 106 3.58 -7.69 10.95
N THR A 107 3.20 -6.41 10.95
CA THR A 107 4.14 -5.31 11.23
C THR A 107 4.76 -5.46 12.60
N ILE A 108 3.98 -5.77 13.64
CA ILE A 108 4.51 -5.99 14.99
C ILE A 108 5.46 -7.20 15.02
N SER A 109 5.14 -8.28 14.31
CA SER A 109 5.99 -9.48 14.24
C SER A 109 7.34 -9.21 13.55
N ASP A 110 7.39 -8.31 12.56
CA ASP A 110 8.62 -7.96 11.83
C ASP A 110 9.60 -7.09 12.64
N TYR A 111 9.11 -6.33 13.61
CA TYR A 111 9.95 -5.51 14.50
C TYR A 111 10.07 -6.22 15.85
N PRO A 112 11.10 -7.07 16.06
CA PRO A 112 11.36 -7.61 17.37
C PRO A 112 11.60 -6.44 18.34
N ILE A 113 10.78 -6.40 19.39
CA ILE A 113 10.91 -5.48 20.52
C ILE A 113 12.14 -5.91 21.34
#